data_AF-A0A9D4W4S4-F1
#
_entry.id   AF-A0A9D4W4S4-F1
#
_cell.length_a   1.000
_cell.length_b   1.000
_cell.length_c   1.000
_cell.angle_alpha   90.00
_cell.angle_beta   90.00
_cell.angle_gamma   90.00
#
_symmetry.space_group_name_H-M   'P 1'
#
loop_
_entity.id
_entity.type
_entity.pdbx_description
1 polymer ?
#
loop_
_entity_poly.entity_id
_entity_poly.type
_entity_poly.pdbx_seq_one_letter_code
_entity_poly.pdbx_strand_id
1 'polypeptide(L)'
;MESVLPIEVESPSLHVLMEAKLTEAEWYQTREGDLVLKKNLSFKLDSRGKWTPNYEGPYVVKRAFSSGALILTTMDGEEFTRPMNADAVKKYFA
;
A
#
# COMPACT_ATOMS: atom_id res chain seq x y z
N MET A 1 -24.48 -11.82 4.60
CA MET A 1 -23.62 -10.72 4.12
C MET A 1 -22.39 -10.75 5.01
N GLU A 2 -21.44 -11.63 4.69
CA GLU A 2 -20.20 -11.76 5.45
C GLU A 2 -19.39 -10.47 5.36
N SER A 3 -19.13 -9.84 6.50
CA SER A 3 -18.16 -8.77 6.64
C SER A 3 -16.78 -9.40 6.89
N VAL A 4 -16.01 -9.59 5.82
CA VAL A 4 -14.59 -9.92 5.91
C VAL A 4 -13.83 -8.70 6.45
N LEU A 5 -13.20 -8.85 7.61
CA LEU A 5 -12.37 -7.80 8.20
C LEU A 5 -11.00 -7.81 7.52
N PRO A 6 -10.49 -6.66 7.03
CA PRO A 6 -9.15 -6.61 6.47
C PRO A 6 -8.16 -6.92 7.59
N ILE A 7 -7.43 -8.03 7.45
CA ILE A 7 -6.36 -8.39 8.36
C ILE A 7 -5.19 -7.41 8.20
N GLU A 8 -4.73 -6.84 9.32
CA GLU A 8 -3.56 -5.97 9.33
C GLU A 8 -2.29 -6.83 9.21
N VAL A 9 -1.86 -7.14 7.99
CA VAL A 9 -0.47 -7.56 7.78
C VAL A 9 0.40 -6.33 7.92
N GLU A 10 1.12 -6.25 9.03
CA GLU A 10 2.23 -5.31 9.19
C GLU A 10 3.24 -5.61 8.09
N SER A 11 3.24 -4.78 7.05
CA SER A 11 4.27 -4.88 6.02
C SER A 11 5.61 -4.64 6.69
N PRO A 12 6.58 -5.57 6.56
CA PRO A 12 7.86 -5.41 7.22
C PRO A 12 8.50 -4.08 6.77
N SER A 13 9.11 -3.38 7.72
CA SER A 13 9.76 -2.11 7.46
C SER A 13 10.95 -2.28 6.50
N LEU A 14 11.30 -1.21 5.79
CA LEU A 14 12.38 -1.24 4.79
C LEU A 14 13.71 -1.74 5.36
N HIS A 15 13.99 -1.47 6.64
CA HIS A 15 15.17 -1.97 7.34
C HIS A 15 15.19 -3.49 7.46
N VAL A 16 14.07 -4.09 7.88
CA VAL A 16 13.94 -5.56 8.04
C VAL A 16 14.12 -6.26 6.69
N LEU A 17 13.64 -5.65 5.60
CA LEU A 17 13.71 -6.23 4.27
C LEU A 17 15.08 -6.06 3.60
N MET A 18 15.83 -5.01 3.96
CA MET A 18 17.22 -4.81 3.52
C MET A 18 18.17 -5.81 4.19
N GLU A 19 17.89 -6.19 5.44
CA GLU A 19 18.58 -7.29 6.13
C GLU A 19 18.24 -8.65 5.50
N ALA A 20 17.00 -8.85 5.04
CA ALA A 20 16.56 -10.07 4.37
C ALA A 20 17.18 -10.29 2.98
N LYS A 21 17.99 -9.36 2.45
CA LYS A 21 18.71 -9.48 1.14
C LYS A 21 17.81 -9.85 -0.04
N LEU A 22 16.51 -9.54 0.00
CA LEU A 22 15.60 -9.85 -1.10
C LEU A 22 16.07 -9.14 -2.37
N THR A 23 16.19 -9.88 -3.46
CA THR A 23 16.61 -9.33 -4.75
C THR A 23 15.52 -8.45 -5.35
N GLU A 24 15.87 -7.51 -6.23
CA GLU A 24 14.88 -6.62 -6.89
C GLU A 24 13.77 -7.40 -7.62
N ALA A 25 14.11 -8.56 -8.18
CA ALA A 25 13.16 -9.45 -8.84
C ALA A 25 12.16 -10.10 -7.86
N GLU A 26 12.61 -10.52 -6.67
CA GLU A 26 11.74 -11.09 -5.64
C GLU A 26 10.82 -10.04 -5.01
N TRP A 27 11.34 -8.81 -4.86
CA TRP A 27 10.56 -7.64 -4.45
C TRP A 27 9.46 -7.26 -5.44
N TYR A 28 9.78 -7.32 -6.73
CA TYR A 28 8.83 -7.05 -7.80
C TYR A 28 7.73 -8.12 -7.84
N GLN A 29 8.11 -9.40 -7.79
CA GLN A 29 7.18 -10.53 -7.86
C GLN A 29 6.26 -10.63 -6.64
N THR A 30 6.70 -10.25 -5.44
CA THR A 30 5.88 -10.40 -4.23
C THR A 30 4.77 -9.35 -4.09
N ARG A 31 4.85 -8.23 -4.83
CA ARG A 31 3.93 -7.10 -4.69
C ARG A 31 3.22 -6.67 -5.97
N GLU A 32 3.69 -7.03 -7.17
CA GLU A 32 2.93 -6.72 -8.39
C GLU A 32 1.56 -7.42 -8.36
N GLY A 33 0.49 -6.69 -8.67
CA GLY A 33 -0.88 -7.19 -8.65
C GLY A 33 -1.58 -7.11 -7.29
N ASP A 34 -0.87 -6.74 -6.21
CA ASP A 34 -1.49 -6.57 -4.90
C ASP A 34 -2.46 -5.38 -4.90
N LEU A 35 -3.62 -5.57 -4.26
CA LEU A 35 -4.56 -4.51 -3.93
C LEU A 35 -4.07 -3.75 -2.69
N VAL A 36 -4.00 -2.43 -2.78
CA VAL A 36 -3.55 -1.55 -1.71
C VAL A 36 -4.45 -0.33 -1.56
N LEU A 37 -4.56 0.15 -0.33
CA LEU A 37 -5.23 1.40 0.03
C LEU A 37 -4.18 2.48 0.25
N LYS A 38 -4.39 3.66 -0.32
CA LYS A 38 -3.50 4.80 -0.09
C LYS A 38 -3.86 5.47 1.24
N LYS A 39 -2.87 5.64 2.12
CA LYS A 39 -3.02 6.36 3.38
C LYS A 39 -2.90 7.86 3.12
N ASN A 40 -3.96 8.60 3.41
CA ASN A 40 -3.91 10.06 3.37
C ASN A 40 -3.31 10.56 4.70
N LEU A 41 -2.13 11.18 4.62
CA LEU A 41 -1.41 11.74 5.77
C LEU A 41 -2.01 13.05 6.29
N SER A 42 -3.01 13.63 5.61
CA SER A 42 -3.74 14.75 6.18
C SER A 42 -4.57 14.25 7.37
N PHE A 43 -4.21 14.73 8.55
CA PHE A 43 -4.92 14.48 9.79
C PHE A 43 -6.28 15.18 9.74
N LYS A 44 -7.27 14.60 9.06
CA LYS A 44 -8.66 15.03 9.22
C LYS A 44 -9.18 14.46 10.53
N LEU A 45 -9.29 15.34 11.52
CA LEU A 45 -10.12 15.10 12.69
C LEU A 45 -11.57 15.17 12.21
N ASP A 46 -12.39 14.14 12.49
CA ASP A 46 -13.82 14.29 12.25
C ASP A 46 -14.38 15.35 13.21
N SER A 47 -15.59 15.84 12.97
CA SER A 47 -16.23 16.85 13.82
C SER A 47 -16.43 16.39 15.27
N ARG A 48 -16.16 15.12 15.59
CA ARG A 48 -16.21 14.51 16.93
C ARG A 48 -14.84 14.31 17.58
N GLY A 49 -13.75 14.77 16.97
CA GLY A 49 -12.42 14.64 17.58
C GLY A 49 -11.78 13.26 17.42
N LYS A 50 -12.38 12.37 16.61
CA LYS A 50 -11.94 10.98 16.43
C LYS A 50 -10.96 10.89 15.27
N TRP A 51 -9.84 10.23 15.54
CA TRP A 51 -8.86 9.86 14.52
C TRP A 51 -9.53 8.88 13.54
N THR A 52 -9.92 9.40 12.39
CA THR A 52 -10.47 8.57 11.32
C THR A 52 -9.33 8.27 10.36
N PRO A 53 -8.91 7.01 10.19
CA PRO A 53 -7.88 6.71 9.22
C PRO A 53 -8.43 6.97 7.82
N ASN A 54 -7.90 8.00 7.16
CA ASN A 54 -8.30 8.41 5.82
C ASN A 54 -7.57 7.51 4.81
N TYR A 55 -8.19 6.39 4.45
CA TYR A 55 -7.72 5.54 3.35
C TYR A 55 -8.48 5.88 2.06
N GLU A 56 -7.78 5.88 0.94
CA GLU A 56 -8.31 6.16 -0.39
C GLU A 56 -8.07 4.97 -1.32
N GLY A 57 -9.00 4.73 -2.24
CA GLY A 57 -8.92 3.64 -3.22
C GLY A 57 -9.50 2.34 -2.69
N PRO A 58 -9.61 1.34 -3.57
CA PRO A 58 -8.51 0.42 -3.80
C PRO A 58 -7.71 0.71 -5.08
N TYR A 59 -6.39 0.47 -5.01
CA TYR A 59 -5.44 0.58 -6.12
C TYR A 59 -4.70 -0.74 -6.30
N VAL A 60 -4.19 -1.01 -7.50
CA VAL A 60 -3.36 -2.18 -7.80
C VAL A 60 -1.91 -1.75 -7.92
N VAL A 61 -0.99 -2.49 -7.31
CA VAL A 61 0.45 -2.26 -7.48
C VAL A 61 0.88 -2.75 -8.85
N LYS A 62 1.33 -1.84 -9.71
CA LYS A 62 1.82 -2.16 -11.04
C LYS A 62 3.31 -2.43 -11.06
N ARG A 63 4.08 -1.70 -10.27
CA ARG A 63 5.51 -1.94 -10.07
C ARG A 63 5.90 -1.67 -8.64
N ALA A 64 6.78 -2.51 -8.09
CA ALA A 64 7.42 -2.29 -6.81
C ALA A 64 8.93 -2.13 -7.01
N PHE A 65 9.51 -1.14 -6.34
CA PHE A 65 10.95 -0.90 -6.30
C PHE A 65 11.50 -1.38 -4.95
N SER A 66 12.69 -1.98 -4.98
CA SER A 66 13.44 -2.42 -3.78
C SER A 66 13.75 -1.26 -2.82
N SER A 67 13.73 -0.02 -3.31
CA SER A 67 13.86 1.21 -2.53
C SER A 67 12.61 1.57 -1.70
N GLY A 68 11.53 0.77 -1.78
CA GLY A 68 10.28 1.03 -1.09
C GLY A 68 9.36 1.99 -1.84
N ALA A 69 9.61 2.26 -3.10
CA ALA A 69 8.69 3.00 -3.97
C ALA A 69 7.75 2.04 -4.71
N LEU A 70 6.52 2.46 -4.98
CA LEU A 70 5.49 1.69 -5.69
C LEU A 70 4.84 2.56 -6.77
N ILE A 71 4.62 2.00 -7.95
CA ILE A 71 3.73 2.58 -8.97
C ILE A 71 2.38 1.92 -8.81
N LEU A 72 1.35 2.73 -8.58
CA LEU A 72 -0.03 2.28 -8.43
C LEU A 72 -0.80 2.49 -9.72
N THR A 73 -1.83 1.68 -9.92
CA THR A 73 -2.80 1.80 -11.01
C THR A 73 -4.20 1.73 -10.42
N THR A 74 -5.13 2.53 -10.93
CA THR A 74 -6.54 2.41 -10.56
C THR A 74 -7.13 1.10 -11.10
N MET A 75 -8.29 0.68 -10.59
CA MET A 75 -9.01 -0.48 -11.12
C MET A 75 -9.37 -0.33 -12.61
N ASP A 76 -9.52 0.91 -13.07
CA ASP A 76 -9.78 1.28 -14.47
C ASP A 76 -8.53 1.30 -15.36
N GLY A 77 -7.34 1.04 -14.79
CA GLY A 77 -6.08 0.98 -15.55
C GLY A 77 -5.33 2.30 -15.66
N GLU A 78 -5.74 3.35 -14.93
CA GLU A 78 -5.00 4.62 -14.92
C GLU A 78 -3.76 4.53 -14.01
N GLU A 79 -2.58 4.63 -14.60
CA GLU A 79 -1.30 4.56 -13.89
C GLU A 79 -0.95 5.89 -13.23
N PHE A 80 -0.48 5.82 -11.98
CA PHE A 80 0.11 6.97 -11.31
C PHE A 80 1.47 7.28 -11.92
N THR A 81 1.61 8.48 -12.49
CA THR A 81 2.88 8.97 -13.06
C THR A 81 3.98 9.18 -12.03
N ARG A 82 3.61 9.33 -10.75
CA ARG A 82 4.55 9.51 -9.64
C ARG A 82 4.59 8.25 -8.78
N PRO A 83 5.78 7.69 -8.51
CA PRO A 83 5.91 6.61 -7.55
C PRO A 83 5.54 7.08 -6.14
N MET A 84 4.81 6.25 -5.41
CA MET A 84 4.46 6.46 -4.00
C MET A 84 5.36 5.65 -3.08
N ASN A 85 5.50 6.07 -1.82
CA ASN A 85 6.18 5.27 -0.81
C ASN A 85 5.30 4.09 -0.38
N ALA A 86 5.90 2.91 -0.19
CA ALA A 86 5.24 1.72 0.33
C ALA A 86 4.64 1.91 1.73
N ASP A 87 5.23 2.78 2.57
CA ASP A 87 4.70 3.16 3.88
C ASP A 87 3.41 4.01 3.78
N ALA A 88 3.25 4.72 2.66
CA ALA A 88 2.05 5.52 2.38
C ALA A 88 0.88 4.68 1.84
N VAL A 89 1.04 3.35 1.75
CA VAL A 89 -0.04 2.44 1.33
C VAL A 89 -0.21 1.30 2.34
N LYS A 90 -1.38 0.69 2.36
CA LYS A 90 -1.70 -0.47 3.20
C LYS A 90 -2.24 -1.58 2.31
N LYS A 91 -1.71 -2.80 2.44
CA LYS A 91 -2.20 -3.96 1.70
C LYS A 91 -3.66 -4.26 2.06
N TYR A 92 -4.48 -4.47 1.04
CA TYR A 92 -5.90 -4.80 1.16
C TYR A 92 -6.07 -6.30 0.89
N PHE A 93 -6.51 -7.03 1.92
CA PHE A 93 -6.89 -8.43 1.78
C PHE A 93 -8.41 -8.48 1.59
N ALA A 94 -8.85 -8.91 0.41
CA ALA A 94 -10.24 -9.21 0.10
C ALA A 94 -10.58 -10.65 0.48
#